data_AF-A0A644YXG6-F1
#
_entry.id   AF-A0A644YXG6-F1
#
_cell.length_a   1.000
_cell.length_b   1.000
_cell.length_c   1.000
_cell.angle_alpha   90.00
_cell.angle_beta   90.00
_cell.angle_gamma   90.00
#
_symmetry.space_group_name_H-M   'P 1'
#
loop_
_entity.id
_entity.type
_entity.pdbx_description
1 polymer ?
#
loop_
_entity_poly.entity_id
_entity_poly.type
_entity_poly.pdbx_seq_one_letter_code
_entity_poly.pdbx_strand_id
1 'polypeptide(L)'
;MAESVENLFTLLKIVSTPEVVNQFTEAYNNCSIRYGDLKKQLATDICKHTLPIKEKFEAIYNDEDYLKRVIKRGTDLARESAQATLTEAKKAVGFRSFL
;
A
#
# COMPACT_ATOMS: atom_id res chain seq x y z
N MET A 1 9.93 -25.76 6.14
CA MET A 1 9.30 -25.01 7.23
C MET A 1 7.80 -25.27 7.19
N ALA A 2 7.10 -25.21 8.32
CA ALA A 2 5.63 -25.16 8.28
C ALA A 2 5.19 -23.80 7.70
N GLU A 3 4.06 -23.77 6.99
CA GLU A 3 3.53 -22.56 6.33
C GLU A 3 3.40 -21.37 7.29
N SER A 4 2.90 -21.61 8.50
CA SER A 4 2.74 -20.57 9.53
C SER A 4 4.05 -19.91 9.94
N VAL A 5 5.16 -20.65 9.90
CA VAL A 5 6.49 -20.14 10.20
C VAL A 5 7.02 -19.36 8.99
N GLU A 6 6.85 -19.89 7.79
CA GLU A 6 7.25 -19.22 6.56
C GLU A 6 6.58 -17.84 6.43
N ASN A 7 5.29 -17.73 6.73
CA ASN A 7 4.56 -16.46 6.72
C ASN A 7 5.19 -15.41 7.64
N LEU A 8 5.67 -15.80 8.83
CA LEU A 8 6.35 -14.88 9.75
C LEU A 8 7.68 -14.39 9.18
N PHE A 9 8.47 -15.28 8.55
CA PHE A 9 9.73 -14.91 7.93
C PHE A 9 9.54 -14.07 6.67
N THR A 10 8.46 -14.29 5.92
CA THR A 10 8.08 -13.46 4.78
C THR A 10 7.79 -12.03 5.23
N LEU A 11 6.99 -11.86 6.28
CA LEU A 11 6.74 -10.53 6.86
C LEU A 11 8.03 -9.89 7.38
N LEU A 12 8.85 -10.65 8.10
CA LEU A 12 10.14 -10.16 8.63
C LEU A 12 11.06 -9.65 7.52
N LYS A 13 11.15 -10.36 6.39
CA LYS A 13 11.97 -9.93 5.23
C LYS A 13 11.49 -8.64 4.59
N ILE A 14 10.20 -8.31 4.70
CA ILE A 14 9.62 -7.10 4.11
C ILE A 14 9.90 -5.88 4.99
N VAL A 15 9.79 -6.03 6.31
CA VAL A 15 9.80 -4.88 7.25
C VAL A 15 11.08 -4.72 8.06
N SER A 16 11.89 -5.76 8.21
CA SER A 16 13.09 -5.77 9.06
C SER A 16 14.37 -5.70 8.22
N THR A 17 15.48 -5.40 8.88
CA THR A 17 16.79 -5.36 8.21
C THR A 17 17.34 -6.77 7.94
N PRO A 18 18.26 -6.94 6.97
CA PRO A 18 18.86 -8.23 6.68
C PRO A 18 19.52 -8.91 7.89
N GLU A 19 20.10 -8.12 8.81
CA GLU A 19 20.76 -8.63 10.02
C GLU A 19 19.74 -9.32 10.95
N VAL A 20 18.57 -8.71 11.15
CA VAL A 20 17.49 -9.28 11.97
C VAL A 20 16.94 -10.55 11.33
N VAL A 21 16.77 -10.55 10.00
CA VAL A 21 16.32 -11.74 9.27
C VAL A 21 17.32 -12.88 9.43
N ASN A 22 18.62 -12.61 9.30
CA ASN A 22 19.67 -13.61 9.46
C ASN A 22 19.71 -14.15 10.89
N GLN A 23 19.65 -13.28 11.91
CA GLN A 23 19.60 -13.67 13.31
C GLN A 23 18.47 -14.68 13.59
N PHE A 24 17.25 -14.41 13.14
CA PHE A 24 16.12 -15.33 13.36
C PHE A 24 16.19 -16.57 12.47
N THR A 25 16.79 -16.47 11.28
CA THR A 25 16.98 -17.63 10.39
C THR A 25 17.98 -18.62 11.00
N GLU A 26 19.09 -18.13 11.55
CA GLU A 26 20.06 -18.94 12.27
C GLU A 26 19.45 -19.55 13.53
N ALA A 27 18.71 -18.78 14.32
CA ALA A 27 18.01 -19.30 15.50
C ALA A 27 16.97 -20.38 15.14
N TYR A 28 16.29 -20.25 13.99
CA TYR A 28 15.39 -21.27 13.48
C TYR A 28 16.14 -22.54 13.09
N ASN A 29 17.24 -22.42 12.34
CA ASN A 29 18.05 -23.55 11.90
C ASN A 29 18.70 -24.30 13.08
N ASN A 30 19.05 -23.57 14.14
CA ASN A 30 19.63 -24.12 15.37
C ASN A 30 18.57 -24.60 16.37
N CYS A 31 17.27 -24.58 16.01
CA CYS A 31 16.14 -24.94 16.87
C CYS A 31 16.09 -24.19 18.20
N SER A 32 16.72 -23.02 18.31
CA SER A 32 16.76 -22.17 19.51
C SER A 32 15.81 -20.98 19.45
N ILE A 33 15.05 -20.86 18.34
CA ILE A 33 14.15 -19.74 18.08
C ILE A 33 13.07 -19.59 19.15
N ARG A 34 12.95 -18.36 19.67
CA ARG A 34 11.85 -17.96 20.55
C ARG A 34 10.86 -17.14 19.76
N TYR A 35 9.75 -17.75 19.36
CA TYR A 35 8.72 -17.09 18.55
C TYR A 35 8.09 -15.87 19.24
N GLY A 36 8.08 -15.83 20.58
CA GLY A 36 7.66 -14.64 21.32
C GLY A 36 8.56 -13.43 21.07
N ASP A 37 9.87 -13.64 21.02
CA ASP A 37 10.84 -12.58 20.76
C ASP A 37 10.82 -12.16 19.29
N LEU A 38 10.69 -13.13 18.36
CA LEU A 38 10.49 -12.85 16.94
C LEU A 38 9.26 -11.97 16.71
N LYS A 39 8.11 -12.32 17.31
CA LYS A 39 6.87 -11.55 17.14
C LYS A 39 6.97 -10.15 17.71
N LYS A 40 7.68 -9.94 18.83
CA LYS A 40 7.92 -8.60 19.40
C LYS A 40 8.78 -7.75 18.47
N GLN A 41 9.85 -8.30 17.92
CA GLN A 41 10.70 -7.60 16.96
C GLN A 41 9.91 -7.25 15.69
N LEU A 42 9.19 -8.22 15.13
CA LEU A 42 8.36 -8.04 13.94
C LEU A 42 7.31 -6.93 14.16
N ALA A 43 6.62 -6.90 15.30
CA ALA A 43 5.66 -5.85 15.61
C ALA A 43 6.32 -4.46 15.66
N THR A 44 7.51 -4.37 16.26
CA THR A 44 8.27 -3.12 16.33
C THR A 44 8.64 -2.62 14.94
N ASP A 45 9.12 -3.51 14.07
CA ASP A 45 9.52 -3.17 12.71
C ASP A 45 8.33 -2.79 11.82
N ILE A 46 7.20 -3.50 11.95
CA ILE A 46 5.93 -3.14 11.28
C ILE A 46 5.50 -1.73 11.71
N CYS A 47 5.50 -1.44 13.02
CA CYS A 47 5.13 -0.12 13.52
C CYS A 47 6.08 0.96 12.98
N LYS A 48 7.40 0.72 13.02
CA LYS A 48 8.39 1.65 12.49
C LYS A 48 8.16 1.98 11.01
N HIS A 49 7.75 0.98 10.21
CA HIS A 49 7.48 1.18 8.79
C HIS A 49 6.12 1.86 8.52
N THR A 50 5.09 1.51 9.29
CA THR A 50 3.70 1.93 9.02
C THR A 50 3.29 3.22 9.71
N LEU A 51 3.89 3.59 10.84
CA LEU A 51 3.55 4.82 11.59
C LEU A 51 3.71 6.10 10.74
N PRO A 52 4.80 6.31 9.97
CA PRO A 52 4.91 7.51 9.13
C PRO A 52 3.84 7.59 8.03
N ILE A 53 3.37 6.43 7.55
CA ILE A 53 2.27 6.37 6.56
C ILE A 53 0.95 6.74 7.25
N LYS A 54 0.72 6.21 8.45
CA LYS A 54 -0.46 6.53 9.26
C LYS A 54 -0.53 8.02 9.60
N GLU A 55 0.58 8.63 10.01
CA GLU A 55 0.65 10.07 10.28
C GLU A 55 0.28 10.92 9.06
N LYS A 56 0.81 10.58 7.88
CA LYS A 56 0.44 11.25 6.62
C LYS A 56 -1.02 11.04 6.26
N PHE A 57 -1.52 9.82 6.45
CA PHE A 57 -2.92 9.49 6.21
C PHE A 57 -3.82 10.35 7.11
N GLU A 58 -3.54 10.42 8.42
CA GLU A 58 -4.32 11.21 9.37
C GLU A 58 -4.24 12.72 9.06
N ALA A 59 -3.06 13.23 8.68
CA ALA A 59 -2.91 14.62 8.27
C ALA A 59 -3.78 14.96 7.05
N ILE A 60 -3.81 14.10 6.04
CA ILE A 60 -4.63 14.29 4.83
C ILE A 60 -6.12 14.08 5.14
N TYR A 61 -6.45 13.08 5.95
CA TYR A 61 -7.83 12.71 6.29
C TYR A 61 -8.53 13.85 7.06
N ASN A 62 -7.81 14.52 7.94
CA ASN A 62 -8.32 15.63 8.72
C ASN A 62 -8.34 16.97 7.96
N ASP A 63 -7.70 17.06 6.79
CA ASP A 63 -7.74 18.26 5.92
C ASP A 63 -8.84 18.11 4.86
N GLU A 64 -10.09 18.40 5.27
CA GLU A 64 -11.25 18.34 4.39
C GLU A 64 -11.13 19.21 3.14
N ASP A 65 -10.52 20.39 3.27
CA ASP A 65 -10.39 21.32 2.16
C ASP A 65 -9.40 20.81 1.12
N TYR A 66 -8.28 20.22 1.56
CA TYR A 66 -7.36 19.53 0.69
C TYR A 66 -8.04 18.35 -0.01
N LEU A 67 -8.79 17.52 0.71
CA LEU A 67 -9.53 16.40 0.12
C LEU A 67 -10.49 16.88 -0.97
N LYS A 68 -11.30 17.92 -0.70
CA LYS A 68 -12.22 18.50 -1.67
C LYS A 68 -11.48 19.02 -2.92
N ARG A 69 -10.34 19.70 -2.74
CA ARG A 69 -9.51 20.18 -3.86
C ARG A 69 -8.96 19.04 -4.72
N VAL A 70 -8.43 17.99 -4.08
CA VAL A 70 -7.86 16.83 -4.79
C VAL A 70 -8.94 16.08 -5.56
N ILE A 71 -10.09 15.82 -4.93
CA ILE A 71 -11.22 15.13 -5.58
C ILE A 71 -11.74 15.94 -6.77
N LYS A 72 -11.93 17.25 -6.61
CA LYS A 72 -12.39 18.12 -7.69
C LYS A 72 -11.41 18.09 -8.87
N ARG A 73 -10.12 18.28 -8.60
CA ARG A 73 -9.08 18.22 -9.64
C ARG A 73 -9.06 16.87 -10.37
N GLY A 74 -9.12 15.77 -9.62
CA GLY A 74 -9.17 14.42 -10.21
C GLY A 74 -10.41 14.22 -11.07
N THR A 75 -11.57 14.74 -10.63
CA THR A 75 -12.82 14.71 -11.38
C THR A 75 -12.71 15.48 -12.69
N ASP A 76 -12.13 16.68 -12.67
CA ASP A 76 -12.00 17.53 -13.87
C ASP A 76 -11.10 16.88 -14.92
N LEU A 77 -9.94 16.33 -14.51
CA LEU A 77 -9.02 15.61 -15.39
C LEU A 77 -9.65 14.34 -15.98
N ALA A 78 -10.35 13.56 -15.14
CA ALA A 78 -11.04 12.36 -15.59
C ALA A 78 -12.16 12.69 -16.58
N ARG A 79 -12.91 13.78 -16.34
CA ARG A 79 -13.98 14.24 -17.23
C ARG A 79 -13.44 14.68 -18.58
N GLU A 80 -12.34 15.42 -18.61
CA GLU A 80 -11.68 15.84 -19.85
C GLU A 80 -11.29 14.62 -20.70
N SER A 81 -10.60 13.65 -20.09
CA SER A 81 -10.21 12.40 -20.77
C SER A 81 -11.43 11.61 -21.26
N ALA A 82 -12.44 11.43 -20.41
CA ALA A 82 -13.66 10.72 -20.77
C ALA A 82 -14.45 11.41 -21.89
N GLN A 83 -14.48 12.74 -21.92
CA GLN A 83 -15.18 13.51 -22.95
C GLN A 83 -14.52 13.35 -24.32
N ALA A 84 -13.18 13.32 -24.37
CA ALA A 84 -12.45 13.03 -25.59
C ALA A 84 -12.79 11.62 -26.12
N THR A 85 -12.74 10.60 -25.26
CA THR A 85 -13.09 9.22 -25.62
C THR A 85 -14.53 9.08 -26.07
N LEU A 86 -15.48 9.69 -25.35
CA LEU A 86 -16.90 9.65 -25.70
C LEU A 86 -17.19 10.33 -27.04
N THR A 87 -16.48 11.41 -27.36
CA THR A 87 -16.62 12.11 -28.64
C THR A 87 -16.22 11.20 -29.79
N GLU A 88 -15.06 10.54 -29.69
CA GLU A 88 -14.60 9.60 -30.71
C GLU A 88 -15.49 8.36 -30.81
N ALA A 89 -15.93 7.81 -29.68
CA ALA A 89 -16.87 6.68 -29.67
C ALA A 89 -18.21 7.05 -30.35
N LYS A 90 -18.78 8.23 -30.05
CA LYS A 90 -20.01 8.72 -30.68
C LYS A 90 -19.86 8.88 -32.20
N LYS A 91 -18.73 9.44 -32.66
CA LYS A 91 -18.42 9.54 -34.10
C LYS A 91 -18.35 8.16 -34.76
N ALA A 92 -17.65 7.21 -34.14
CA ALA A 92 -17.48 5.86 -34.68
C ALA A 92 -18.81 5.08 -34.78
N VAL A 93 -19.70 5.24 -33.81
CA VAL A 93 -21.04 4.62 -33.80
C VAL A 93 -22.01 5.29 -34.78
N GLY A 94 -21.67 6.47 -35.31
CA GLY A 94 -22.50 7.19 -36.28
C GLY A 94 -23.52 8.15 -35.65
N PHE A 95 -23.38 8.49 -34.37
CA PHE A 95 -24.11 9.62 -33.79
C PHE A 95 -23.59 10.91 -34.43
N ARG A 96 -24.30 11.43 -35.43
CA ARG A 96 -24.04 12.76 -35.99
C ARG A 96 -24.66 13.80 -35.07
N SER A 97 -23.86 14.77 -34.62
CA SER A 97 -24.40 15.97 -33.99
C SER A 97 -25.15 16.75 -35.07
N PHE A 98 -26.46 16.91 -34.92
CA PHE A 98 -27.30 17.73 -35.78
C PHE A 98 -27.50 19.16 -35.22
N LEU A 99 -26.73 19.50 -34.19
CA LEU A 99 -26.59 20.82 -33.57
C LEU A 99 -25.13 21.23 -33.62
#